data_AF-A0A7S6S3N3-F1
#
_entry.id   AF-A0A7S6S3N3-F1
#
_cell.length_a   1.000
_cell.length_b   1.000
_cell.length_c   1.000
_cell.angle_alpha   90.00
_cell.angle_beta   90.00
_cell.angle_gamma   90.00
#
_symmetry.space_group_name_H-M   'P 1'
#
loop_
_entity.id
_entity.type
_entity.pdbx_description
1 polymer ?
#
loop_
_entity_poly.entity_id
_entity_poly.type
_entity_poly.pdbx_seq_one_letter_code
_entity_poly.pdbx_strand_id
1 'polypeptide(L)'
;MPVSPSEFGKGLPPPRSMSVDRPCASCGYNLRGLKVGGRCPECGEEIPPPPTLDDDSLSRMPQPVIRAFIRGAVTAAGSIILLVVAALAVLFGWMSVHLLGGVVGVALLGWMLAMWWLTPALTIREGVSRGFSRRGVTRHIARWGQLGWLLGAGVLLAREVASPAQKVADGMTWAAFGLGAIGVIGTIAMAVMMERLAEWTRDATAETIFQWFQWLLPFAAIGLLLLPTGSIWGRLAGLIGAVAVLAFPIGVLMLAGSVWLSGIHHLEHTARETRRYRRLRAHLNAISARSMAADGGQPPPSGKPVPPRRRG
;
A
#
# COMPACT_ATOMS: atom_id res chain seq x y z
N MET A 1 15.53 -33.78 -15.80
CA MET A 1 16.53 -34.77 -15.37
C MET A 1 15.96 -35.49 -14.15
N PRO A 2 15.88 -36.83 -14.15
CA PRO A 2 15.45 -37.59 -12.97
C PRO A 2 16.50 -37.45 -11.86
N VAL A 3 16.06 -37.11 -10.64
CA VAL A 3 16.92 -37.03 -9.46
C VAL A 3 17.34 -38.46 -9.08
N SER A 4 18.64 -38.69 -8.91
CA SER A 4 19.19 -40.02 -8.58
C SER A 4 18.69 -40.48 -7.20
N PRO A 5 18.25 -41.74 -7.03
CA PRO A 5 17.88 -42.32 -5.73
C PRO A 5 18.99 -42.21 -4.67
N SER A 6 20.26 -42.11 -5.09
CA SER A 6 21.40 -41.94 -4.19
C SER A 6 21.49 -40.57 -3.52
N GLU A 7 20.73 -39.57 -3.97
CA GLU A 7 20.70 -38.24 -3.33
C GLU A 7 19.74 -38.16 -2.13
N PHE A 8 18.79 -39.09 -1.99
CA PHE A 8 17.86 -39.13 -0.85
C PHE A 8 18.51 -39.58 0.47
N GLY A 9 19.75 -40.08 0.43
CA GLY A 9 20.51 -40.49 1.62
C GLY A 9 21.45 -39.43 2.20
N LYS A 10 21.61 -38.27 1.56
CA LYS A 10 22.39 -37.16 2.14
C LYS A 10 21.54 -36.55 3.26
N GLY A 11 21.86 -36.91 4.51
CA GLY A 11 21.17 -36.41 5.70
C GLY A 11 20.96 -34.89 5.63
N LEU A 12 19.82 -34.43 6.15
CA LEU A 12 19.46 -33.02 6.16
C LEU A 12 20.64 -32.20 6.69
N PRO A 13 21.04 -31.12 5.99
CA PRO A 13 22.12 -30.26 6.47
C PRO A 13 21.79 -29.82 7.91
N PRO A 14 22.79 -29.80 8.81
CA PRO A 14 22.55 -29.46 10.21
C PRO A 14 21.79 -28.12 10.30
N PRO A 15 20.83 -28.01 11.23
CA PRO A 15 20.00 -26.81 11.35
C PRO A 15 20.90 -25.58 11.55
N ARG A 16 20.83 -24.65 10.59
CA ARG A 16 21.67 -23.45 10.60
C ARG A 16 21.33 -22.60 11.84
N SER A 17 22.34 -22.21 12.60
CA SER A 17 22.21 -21.17 13.62
C SER A 17 22.07 -19.80 12.93
N MET A 18 21.34 -18.87 13.54
CA MET A 18 21.21 -17.51 13.02
C MET A 18 22.51 -16.73 13.24
N SER A 19 23.18 -16.32 12.17
CA SER A 19 24.42 -15.52 12.24
C SER A 19 24.18 -14.00 12.34
N VAL A 20 22.98 -13.54 12.01
CA VAL A 20 22.60 -12.12 11.98
C VAL A 20 21.85 -11.74 13.24
N ASP A 21 22.08 -10.53 13.77
CA ASP A 21 21.27 -9.97 14.86
C ASP A 21 19.81 -9.85 14.45
N ARG A 22 18.94 -10.49 15.22
CA ARG A 22 17.50 -10.48 14.98
C ARG A 22 16.78 -10.42 16.31
N PRO A 23 16.10 -9.33 16.65
CA PRO A 23 15.31 -9.29 17.87
C PRO A 23 14.09 -10.23 17.75
N CYS A 24 13.73 -10.86 18.86
CA CYS A 24 12.48 -11.60 18.99
C CYS A 24 11.29 -10.66 18.77
N ALA A 25 10.30 -11.11 17.98
CA ALA A 25 9.14 -10.29 17.66
C ALA A 25 8.21 -10.04 18.86
N SER A 26 8.30 -10.87 19.91
CA SER A 26 7.48 -10.78 21.12
C SER A 26 8.16 -9.93 22.20
N CYS A 27 9.41 -10.26 22.57
CA CYS A 27 10.10 -9.63 23.71
C CYS A 27 11.33 -8.77 23.35
N GLY A 28 11.80 -8.79 22.11
CA GLY A 28 12.98 -8.03 21.69
C GLY A 28 14.35 -8.70 21.93
N TYR A 29 14.43 -9.87 22.59
CA TYR A 29 15.70 -10.60 22.83
C TYR A 29 16.48 -10.88 21.53
N ASN A 30 17.82 -10.72 21.54
CA ASN A 30 18.65 -10.96 20.36
C ASN A 30 18.80 -12.47 20.08
N LEU A 31 18.28 -12.91 18.93
CA LEU A 31 18.25 -14.30 18.53
C LEU A 31 19.55 -14.78 17.85
N ARG A 32 20.62 -13.99 17.82
CA ARG A 32 21.92 -14.42 17.27
C ARG A 32 22.41 -15.71 17.97
N GLY A 33 22.85 -16.68 17.17
CA GLY A 33 23.38 -17.96 17.64
C GLY A 33 22.33 -19.03 17.93
N LEU A 34 21.05 -18.68 18.04
CA LEU A 34 19.97 -19.66 18.25
C LEU A 34 19.64 -20.42 16.95
N LYS A 35 19.16 -21.65 17.12
CA LYS A 35 18.70 -22.50 16.01
C LYS A 35 17.42 -21.93 15.40
N VAL A 36 17.37 -21.92 14.07
CA VAL A 36 16.15 -21.62 13.33
C VAL A 36 15.06 -22.64 13.69
N GLY A 37 13.84 -22.17 13.99
CA GLY A 37 12.75 -23.03 14.48
C GLY A 37 12.83 -23.40 15.96
N GLY A 38 13.80 -22.87 16.70
CA GLY A 38 13.88 -23.01 18.16
C GLY A 38 12.82 -22.16 18.89
N ARG A 39 12.87 -22.13 20.23
CA ARG A 39 12.07 -21.21 21.04
C ARG A 39 12.95 -20.09 21.59
N CYS A 40 12.39 -18.89 21.70
CA CYS A 40 13.05 -17.77 22.35
C CYS A 40 13.25 -18.09 23.85
N PRO A 41 14.47 -17.95 24.40
CA PRO A 41 14.74 -18.29 25.80
C PRO A 41 14.01 -17.39 26.80
N GLU A 42 13.68 -16.15 26.41
CA GLU A 42 13.01 -15.20 27.30
C GLU A 42 11.49 -15.36 27.33
N CYS A 43 10.86 -15.59 26.17
CA CYS A 43 9.39 -15.56 26.07
C CYS A 43 8.77 -16.89 25.60
N GLY A 44 9.57 -17.88 25.24
CA GLY A 44 9.09 -19.18 24.76
C GLY A 44 8.45 -19.19 23.37
N GLU A 45 8.32 -18.02 22.72
CA GLU A 45 7.78 -17.88 21.36
C GLU A 45 8.62 -18.66 20.35
N GLU A 46 7.96 -19.34 19.41
CA GLU A 46 8.65 -20.06 18.34
C GLU A 46 9.40 -19.08 17.43
N ILE A 47 10.67 -19.35 17.20
CA ILE A 47 11.54 -18.55 16.34
C ILE A 47 11.19 -18.92 14.90
N PRO A 48 10.54 -18.01 14.14
CA PRO A 48 10.17 -18.32 12.77
C PRO A 48 11.45 -18.51 11.96
N PRO A 49 11.43 -19.33 10.90
CA PRO A 49 12.51 -19.36 9.93
C PRO A 49 12.94 -17.93 9.55
N PRO A 50 14.26 -17.70 9.35
CA PRO A 50 14.66 -16.45 8.73
C PRO A 50 13.84 -16.36 7.44
N PRO A 51 13.26 -15.19 7.12
CA PRO A 51 12.60 -15.03 5.84
C PRO A 51 13.62 -15.51 4.81
N THR A 52 13.28 -16.59 4.11
CA THR A 52 14.08 -17.01 2.98
C THR A 52 14.12 -15.78 2.09
N LEU A 53 15.31 -15.33 1.69
CA LEU A 53 15.55 -14.18 0.81
C LEU A 53 14.81 -14.25 -0.55
N ASP A 54 14.04 -15.32 -0.77
CA ASP A 54 12.76 -15.25 -1.47
C ASP A 54 11.80 -14.27 -0.77
N ASP A 55 12.17 -12.97 -0.72
CA ASP A 55 11.23 -11.91 -0.37
C ASP A 55 10.07 -12.02 -1.35
N ASP A 56 8.91 -12.33 -0.80
CA ASP A 56 7.67 -12.38 -1.54
C ASP A 56 7.43 -11.00 -2.15
N SER A 57 7.71 -10.89 -3.46
CA SER A 57 7.39 -9.71 -4.28
C SER A 57 5.93 -9.31 -4.09
N LEU A 58 5.56 -8.07 -4.44
CA LEU A 58 4.16 -7.60 -4.33
C LEU A 58 3.15 -8.58 -4.98
N SER A 59 3.58 -9.33 -6.00
CA SER A 59 2.78 -10.38 -6.65
C SER A 59 2.34 -11.52 -5.74
N ARG A 60 2.98 -11.71 -4.58
CA ARG A 60 2.63 -12.73 -3.58
C ARG A 60 1.89 -12.14 -2.37
N MET A 61 1.61 -10.83 -2.37
CA MET A 61 0.75 -10.26 -1.33
C MET A 61 -0.64 -10.93 -1.31
N PRO A 62 -1.29 -10.99 -0.13
CA PRO A 62 -2.65 -11.47 -0.03
C PRO A 62 -3.58 -10.68 -0.96
N GLN A 63 -4.43 -11.38 -1.70
CA GLN A 63 -5.39 -10.75 -2.62
C GLN A 63 -6.22 -9.61 -2.01
N PRO A 64 -6.67 -9.67 -0.74
CA PRO A 64 -7.39 -8.54 -0.14
C PRO A 64 -6.57 -7.25 -0.09
N VAL A 65 -5.25 -7.37 0.13
CA VAL A 65 -4.32 -6.24 0.19
C VAL A 65 -4.17 -5.61 -1.20
N ILE A 66 -3.89 -6.43 -2.23
CA ILE A 66 -3.77 -5.96 -3.61
C ILE A 66 -5.05 -5.24 -4.06
N ARG A 67 -6.23 -5.82 -3.78
CA ARG A 67 -7.52 -5.17 -4.10
C ARG A 67 -7.74 -3.87 -3.35
N ALA A 68 -7.31 -3.78 -2.09
CA ALA A 68 -7.36 -2.54 -1.33
C ALA A 68 -6.47 -1.47 -1.99
N PHE A 69 -5.23 -1.80 -2.35
CA PHE A 69 -4.34 -0.88 -3.06
C PHE A 69 -4.92 -0.39 -4.39
N ILE A 70 -5.48 -1.28 -5.21
CA ILE A 70 -6.12 -0.91 -6.48
C ILE A 70 -7.28 0.06 -6.25
N ARG A 71 -8.19 -0.25 -5.31
CA ARG A 71 -9.30 0.65 -4.97
C ARG A 71 -8.79 2.00 -4.48
N GLY A 72 -7.82 1.98 -3.57
CA GLY A 72 -7.19 3.19 -3.03
C GLY A 72 -6.58 4.05 -4.13
N ALA A 73 -5.79 3.47 -5.04
CA ALA A 73 -5.14 4.22 -6.10
C ALA A 73 -6.15 4.80 -7.12
N VAL A 74 -7.16 4.02 -7.51
CA VAL A 74 -8.23 4.49 -8.41
C VAL A 74 -9.06 5.59 -7.75
N THR A 75 -9.41 5.45 -6.47
CA THR A 75 -10.15 6.48 -5.74
C THR A 75 -9.32 7.75 -5.55
N ALA A 76 -8.02 7.63 -5.25
CA ALA A 76 -7.11 8.78 -5.19
C ALA A 76 -7.06 9.51 -6.54
N ALA A 77 -6.88 8.78 -7.65
CA ALA A 77 -6.87 9.35 -9.00
C ALA A 77 -8.20 10.06 -9.32
N GLY A 78 -9.33 9.42 -9.03
CA GLY A 78 -10.66 10.00 -9.22
C GLY A 78 -10.86 11.30 -8.42
N SER A 79 -10.45 11.31 -7.16
CA SER A 79 -10.48 12.51 -6.31
C SER A 79 -9.64 13.66 -6.88
N ILE A 80 -8.44 13.36 -7.38
CA ILE A 80 -7.58 14.40 -7.95
C ILE A 80 -8.09 14.90 -9.29
N ILE A 81 -8.58 14.02 -10.17
CA ILE A 81 -9.26 14.43 -11.40
C ILE A 81 -10.44 15.35 -11.07
N LEU A 82 -11.25 14.99 -10.07
CA LEU A 82 -12.40 15.79 -9.66
C LEU A 82 -11.98 17.19 -9.18
N LEU A 83 -10.89 17.30 -8.40
CA LEU A 83 -10.33 18.60 -7.99
C LEU A 83 -9.81 19.42 -9.18
N VAL A 84 -9.14 18.79 -10.13
CA VAL A 84 -8.64 19.48 -11.34
C VAL A 84 -9.81 20.01 -12.18
N VAL A 85 -10.84 19.18 -12.41
CA VAL A 85 -12.05 19.58 -13.14
C VAL A 85 -12.76 20.72 -12.42
N ALA A 86 -12.88 20.64 -11.09
CA ALA A 86 -13.45 21.71 -10.27
C ALA A 86 -12.67 23.03 -10.40
N ALA A 87 -11.34 22.97 -10.33
CA ALA A 87 -10.49 24.13 -10.50
C ALA A 87 -10.64 24.77 -11.88
N LEU A 88 -10.66 23.96 -12.95
CA LEU A 88 -10.90 24.45 -14.31
C LEU A 88 -12.29 25.10 -14.45
N ALA A 89 -13.34 24.46 -13.92
CA ALA A 89 -14.69 25.01 -13.96
C ALA A 89 -14.80 26.38 -13.25
N VAL A 90 -14.08 26.59 -12.14
CA VAL A 90 -13.99 27.90 -11.49
C VAL A 90 -13.26 28.91 -12.38
N LEU A 91 -12.14 28.53 -12.99
CA LEU A 91 -11.37 29.41 -13.89
C LEU A 91 -12.20 29.91 -15.08
N PHE A 92 -13.11 29.09 -15.60
CA PHE A 92 -14.03 29.47 -16.68
C PHE A 92 -15.35 30.08 -16.20
N GLY A 93 -15.55 30.26 -14.89
CA GLY A 93 -16.77 30.82 -14.31
C GLY A 93 -18.01 29.91 -14.45
N TRP A 94 -17.82 28.61 -14.68
CA TRP A 94 -18.90 27.64 -14.88
C TRP A 94 -19.51 27.11 -13.58
N MET A 95 -18.90 27.40 -12.44
CA MET A 95 -19.27 26.81 -11.15
C MET A 95 -19.41 27.87 -10.06
N SER A 96 -20.53 27.81 -9.32
CA SER A 96 -20.75 28.66 -8.14
C SER A 96 -19.92 28.19 -6.94
N VAL A 97 -19.69 29.09 -5.98
CA VAL A 97 -18.92 28.78 -4.75
C VAL A 97 -19.54 27.65 -3.93
N HIS A 98 -20.87 27.53 -3.90
CA HIS A 98 -21.57 26.47 -3.18
C HIS A 98 -21.35 25.10 -3.82
N LEU A 99 -21.45 25.04 -5.16
CA LEU A 99 -21.20 23.80 -5.90
C LEU A 99 -19.72 23.41 -5.78
N LEU A 100 -18.80 24.37 -5.85
CA LEU A 100 -17.37 24.15 -5.60
C LEU A 100 -17.13 23.53 -4.22
N GLY A 101 -17.72 24.09 -3.17
CA GLY A 101 -17.61 23.56 -1.81
C GLY A 101 -18.07 22.10 -1.70
N GLY A 102 -19.20 21.76 -2.34
CA GLY A 102 -19.69 20.39 -2.41
C GLY A 102 -18.74 19.44 -3.15
N VAL A 103 -18.25 19.84 -4.32
CA VAL A 103 -17.32 19.03 -5.14
C VAL A 103 -15.98 18.82 -4.43
N VAL A 104 -15.41 19.87 -3.83
CA VAL A 104 -14.17 19.78 -3.04
C VAL A 104 -14.38 18.88 -1.83
N GLY A 105 -15.50 18.99 -1.13
CA GLY A 105 -15.85 18.12 -0.01
C GLY A 105 -15.89 16.64 -0.42
N VAL A 106 -16.56 16.31 -1.53
CA VAL A 106 -16.61 14.93 -2.07
C VAL A 106 -15.21 14.44 -2.45
N ALA A 107 -14.42 15.28 -3.12
CA ALA A 107 -13.07 14.90 -3.53
C ALA A 107 -12.14 14.63 -2.33
N LEU A 108 -12.19 15.47 -1.29
CA LEU A 108 -11.41 15.30 -0.06
C LEU A 108 -11.85 14.07 0.75
N LEU A 109 -13.15 13.78 0.79
CA LEU A 109 -13.65 12.53 1.39
C LEU A 109 -13.17 11.29 0.62
N GLY A 110 -13.21 11.35 -0.72
CA GLY A 110 -12.64 10.30 -1.57
C GLY A 110 -11.12 10.13 -1.34
N TRP A 111 -10.39 11.24 -1.21
CA TRP A 111 -8.95 11.23 -0.93
C TRP A 111 -8.66 10.56 0.42
N MET A 112 -9.44 10.92 1.45
CA MET A 112 -9.36 10.31 2.76
C MET A 112 -9.61 8.80 2.67
N LEU A 113 -10.69 8.37 2.02
CA LEU A 113 -11.00 6.95 1.85
C LEU A 113 -9.89 6.20 1.10
N ALA A 114 -9.32 6.83 0.07
CA ALA A 114 -8.20 6.29 -0.68
C ALA A 114 -6.98 6.05 0.23
N MET A 115 -6.65 6.97 1.12
CA MET A 115 -5.53 6.81 2.05
C MET A 115 -5.74 5.64 3.02
N TRP A 116 -6.97 5.35 3.43
CA TRP A 116 -7.27 4.17 4.26
C TRP A 116 -7.05 2.86 3.50
N TRP A 117 -7.36 2.83 2.20
CA TRP A 117 -7.16 1.67 1.34
C TRP A 117 -5.72 1.48 0.86
N LEU A 118 -4.98 2.57 0.64
CA LEU A 118 -3.56 2.56 0.27
C LEU A 118 -2.65 2.20 1.46
N THR A 119 -3.16 2.25 2.68
CA THR A 119 -2.37 1.89 3.87
C THR A 119 -3.01 0.76 4.65
N PRO A 120 -3.33 -0.41 4.05
CA PRO A 120 -4.02 -1.48 4.77
C PRO A 120 -3.19 -1.97 5.96
N ALA A 121 -3.86 -2.45 7.01
CA ALA A 121 -3.17 -3.10 8.10
C ALA A 121 -2.63 -4.46 7.64
N LEU A 122 -1.31 -4.60 7.61
CA LEU A 122 -0.68 -5.85 7.21
C LEU A 122 -0.42 -6.71 8.44
N THR A 123 -0.81 -7.98 8.35
CA THR A 123 -0.53 -9.02 9.35
C THR A 123 0.77 -9.76 9.06
N ILE A 124 1.28 -9.64 7.83
CA ILE A 124 2.56 -10.22 7.41
C ILE A 124 3.71 -9.52 8.12
N ARG A 125 4.67 -10.30 8.63
CA ARG A 125 5.77 -9.82 9.48
C ARG A 125 6.58 -8.71 8.81
N GLU A 126 6.86 -8.86 7.52
CA GLU A 126 7.62 -7.90 6.71
C GLU A 126 6.88 -6.56 6.66
N GLY A 127 5.57 -6.57 6.42
CA GLY A 127 4.73 -5.36 6.44
C GLY A 127 4.66 -4.73 7.83
N VAL A 128 4.54 -5.54 8.88
CA VAL A 128 4.56 -5.08 10.28
C VAL A 128 5.87 -4.36 10.60
N SER A 129 7.01 -4.94 10.23
CA SER A 129 8.35 -4.36 10.47
C SER A 129 8.57 -3.03 9.74
N ARG A 130 7.93 -2.87 8.56
CA ARG A 130 7.95 -1.63 7.78
C ARG A 130 6.93 -0.58 8.25
N GLY A 131 6.22 -0.82 9.36
CA GLY A 131 5.29 0.15 9.95
C GLY A 131 3.84 0.06 9.44
N PHE A 132 3.49 -0.96 8.65
CA PHE A 132 2.10 -1.24 8.24
C PHE A 132 1.31 -2.03 9.29
N SER A 133 1.85 -2.19 10.50
CA SER A 133 1.19 -2.90 11.59
C SER A 133 -0.14 -2.25 11.98
N ARG A 134 -1.05 -3.01 12.59
CA ARG A 134 -2.34 -2.47 13.07
C ARG A 134 -2.16 -1.29 14.04
N ARG A 135 -1.02 -1.19 14.73
CA ARG A 135 -0.69 -0.11 15.67
C ARG A 135 0.43 0.82 15.16
N GLY A 136 0.78 0.74 13.88
CA GLY A 136 1.89 1.52 13.31
C GLY A 136 1.62 3.02 13.40
N VAL A 137 2.47 3.75 14.12
CA VAL A 137 2.30 5.20 14.37
C VAL A 137 2.27 5.99 13.07
N THR A 138 3.23 5.73 12.16
CA THR A 138 3.31 6.38 10.85
C THR A 138 2.01 6.26 10.07
N ARG A 139 1.38 5.08 10.11
CA ARG A 139 0.08 4.85 9.46
C ARG A 139 -1.05 5.68 10.07
N HIS A 140 -1.08 5.81 11.39
CA HIS A 140 -2.11 6.61 12.05
C HIS A 140 -1.92 8.09 11.72
N ILE A 141 -0.69 8.58 11.73
CA ILE A 141 -0.37 9.95 11.31
C ILE A 141 -0.78 10.16 9.84
N ALA A 142 -0.42 9.23 8.96
CA ALA A 142 -0.71 9.32 7.54
C ALA A 142 -2.21 9.36 7.23
N ARG A 143 -3.04 8.65 8.00
CA ARG A 143 -4.51 8.61 7.84
C ARG A 143 -5.19 9.80 8.50
N TRP A 144 -4.95 9.98 9.80
CA TRP A 144 -5.65 11.01 10.58
C TRP A 144 -5.15 12.42 10.26
N GLY A 145 -3.90 12.57 9.84
CA GLY A 145 -3.38 13.84 9.34
C GLY A 145 -4.17 14.37 8.14
N GLN A 146 -4.73 13.49 7.30
CA GLN A 146 -5.54 13.92 6.14
C GLN A 146 -6.84 14.64 6.52
N LEU A 147 -7.33 14.48 7.76
CA LEU A 147 -8.44 15.28 8.26
C LEU A 147 -8.11 16.77 8.27
N GLY A 148 -6.83 17.14 8.39
CA GLY A 148 -6.37 18.52 8.29
C GLY A 148 -6.83 19.20 6.99
N TRP A 149 -6.76 18.48 5.86
CA TRP A 149 -7.24 19.02 4.57
C TRP A 149 -8.74 19.23 4.54
N LEU A 150 -9.51 18.23 5.02
CA LEU A 150 -10.96 18.28 5.04
C LEU A 150 -11.48 19.39 5.97
N LEU A 151 -10.95 19.46 7.18
CA LEU A 151 -11.32 20.47 8.18
C LEU A 151 -10.88 21.87 7.73
N GLY A 152 -9.67 22.00 7.18
CA GLY A 152 -9.17 23.28 6.67
C GLY A 152 -10.03 23.82 5.53
N ALA A 153 -10.38 22.96 4.55
CA ALA A 153 -11.29 23.33 3.48
C ALA A 153 -12.69 23.69 4.00
N GLY A 154 -13.20 22.96 5.01
CA GLY A 154 -14.47 23.25 5.66
C GLY A 154 -14.48 24.62 6.34
N VAL A 155 -13.40 24.99 7.03
CA VAL A 155 -13.25 26.33 7.65
C VAL A 155 -13.23 27.43 6.59
N LEU A 156 -12.51 27.25 5.48
CA LEU A 156 -12.50 28.22 4.38
C LEU A 156 -13.88 28.36 3.73
N LEU A 157 -14.58 27.25 3.50
CA LEU A 157 -15.94 27.29 2.96
C LEU A 157 -16.91 27.99 3.93
N ALA A 158 -16.81 27.71 5.22
CA ALA A 158 -17.61 28.36 6.24
C ALA A 158 -17.34 29.88 6.30
N ARG A 159 -16.09 30.31 6.09
CA ARG A 159 -15.73 31.74 5.99
C ARG A 159 -16.46 32.40 4.82
N GLU A 160 -16.43 31.79 3.64
CA GLU A 160 -17.09 32.33 2.44
C GLU A 160 -18.62 32.39 2.61
N VAL A 161 -19.23 31.37 3.23
CA VAL A 161 -20.69 31.32 3.41
C VAL A 161 -21.16 32.27 4.52
N ALA A 162 -20.45 32.33 5.64
CA ALA A 162 -20.88 33.13 6.80
C ALA A 162 -20.60 34.63 6.65
N SER A 163 -19.75 35.02 5.68
CA SER A 163 -19.35 36.42 5.45
C SER A 163 -18.98 37.16 6.75
N PRO A 164 -18.13 36.58 7.63
CA PRO A 164 -17.92 37.11 8.96
C PRO A 164 -17.16 38.44 8.94
N ALA A 165 -17.21 39.17 10.05
CA ALA A 165 -16.39 40.37 10.23
C ALA A 165 -14.90 40.06 9.99
N GLN A 166 -14.15 41.02 9.43
CA GLN A 166 -12.76 40.81 8.96
C GLN A 166 -11.85 40.11 9.98
N LYS A 167 -11.88 40.55 11.25
CA LYS A 167 -11.06 39.93 12.32
C LYS A 167 -11.35 38.44 12.51
N VAL A 168 -12.61 38.03 12.36
CA VAL A 168 -13.02 36.63 12.44
C VAL A 168 -12.59 35.88 11.17
N ALA A 169 -12.72 36.50 9.99
CA ALA A 169 -12.26 35.93 8.72
C ALA A 169 -10.75 35.65 8.72
N ASP A 170 -9.95 36.56 9.28
CA ASP A 170 -8.50 36.39 9.43
C ASP A 170 -8.19 35.22 10.38
N GLY A 171 -8.87 35.15 11.53
CA GLY A 171 -8.75 34.03 12.47
C GLY A 171 -9.10 32.68 11.84
N MET A 172 -10.18 32.60 11.06
CA MET A 172 -10.57 31.40 10.31
C MET A 172 -9.51 31.00 9.28
N THR A 173 -8.88 31.97 8.64
CA THR A 173 -7.80 31.72 7.66
C THR A 173 -6.57 31.11 8.33
N TRP A 174 -6.16 31.66 9.48
CA TRP A 174 -5.07 31.09 10.27
C TRP A 174 -5.40 29.69 10.81
N ALA A 175 -6.64 29.46 11.24
CA ALA A 175 -7.10 28.15 11.66
C ALA A 175 -7.04 27.13 10.51
N ALA A 176 -7.50 27.51 9.32
CA ALA A 176 -7.41 26.68 8.12
C ALA A 176 -5.96 26.37 7.75
N PHE A 177 -5.04 27.34 7.88
CA PHE A 177 -3.61 27.14 7.67
C PHE A 177 -3.01 26.12 8.66
N GLY A 178 -3.34 26.25 9.96
CA GLY A 178 -2.91 25.28 10.98
C GLY A 178 -3.41 23.85 10.69
N LEU A 179 -4.67 23.72 10.26
CA LEU A 179 -5.24 22.44 9.83
C LEU A 179 -4.56 21.90 8.56
N GLY A 180 -4.26 22.77 7.60
CA GLY A 180 -3.47 22.42 6.40
C GLY A 180 -2.08 21.89 6.76
N ALA A 181 -1.40 22.48 7.75
CA ALA A 181 -0.11 21.99 8.22
C ALA A 181 -0.19 20.57 8.82
N ILE A 182 -1.27 20.24 9.55
CA ILE A 182 -1.55 18.87 9.99
C ILE A 182 -1.74 17.94 8.77
N GLY A 183 -2.43 18.42 7.74
CA GLY A 183 -2.54 17.76 6.44
C GLY A 183 -1.18 17.43 5.83
N VAL A 184 -0.26 18.40 5.79
CA VAL A 184 1.11 18.21 5.29
C VAL A 184 1.87 17.15 6.08
N ILE A 185 1.77 17.14 7.41
CA ILE A 185 2.40 16.10 8.26
C ILE A 185 1.86 14.71 7.89
N GLY A 186 0.54 14.59 7.71
CA GLY A 186 -0.08 13.35 7.24
C GLY A 186 0.42 12.91 5.86
N THR A 187 0.57 13.87 4.95
CA THR A 187 1.12 13.67 3.60
C THR A 187 2.57 13.20 3.64
N ILE A 188 3.43 13.80 4.47
CA ILE A 188 4.83 13.35 4.64
C ILE A 188 4.87 11.93 5.21
N ALA A 189 4.06 11.63 6.23
CA ALA A 189 3.98 10.27 6.76
C ALA A 189 3.51 9.26 5.69
N MET A 190 2.63 9.67 4.78
CA MET A 190 2.21 8.86 3.64
C MET A 190 3.37 8.62 2.66
N ALA A 191 4.14 9.66 2.33
CA ALA A 191 5.31 9.55 1.46
C ALA A 191 6.33 8.54 2.01
N VAL A 192 6.64 8.59 3.31
CA VAL A 192 7.52 7.63 4.00
C VAL A 192 6.96 6.20 3.92
N MET A 193 5.64 6.02 3.96
CA MET A 193 5.03 4.69 3.78
C MET A 193 5.14 4.20 2.33
N MET A 194 5.01 5.09 1.35
CA MET A 194 5.17 4.76 -0.07
C MET A 194 6.61 4.39 -0.41
N GLU A 195 7.61 5.06 0.18
CA GLU A 195 9.03 4.70 0.07
C GLU A 195 9.26 3.24 0.51
N ARG A 196 8.78 2.90 1.72
CA ARG A 196 8.90 1.54 2.27
C ARG A 196 8.16 0.50 1.45
N LEU A 197 7.11 0.90 0.73
CA LEU A 197 6.39 0.05 -0.20
C LEU A 197 7.17 -0.13 -1.51
N ALA A 198 7.83 0.92 -2.00
CA ALA A 198 8.69 0.92 -3.18
C ALA A 198 9.80 -0.13 -3.06
N GLU A 199 10.50 -0.11 -1.93
CA GLU A 199 11.56 -1.09 -1.61
C GLU A 199 11.03 -2.53 -1.61
N TRP A 200 9.75 -2.71 -1.27
CA TRP A 200 9.14 -4.04 -1.22
C TRP A 200 8.64 -4.52 -2.59
N THR A 201 8.30 -3.61 -3.51
CA THR A 201 7.73 -4.00 -4.80
C THR A 201 8.65 -4.82 -5.68
N ARG A 202 9.99 -4.68 -5.57
CA ARG A 202 11.02 -5.37 -6.39
C ARG A 202 10.84 -5.26 -7.92
N ASP A 203 9.88 -4.47 -8.39
CA ASP A 203 9.68 -4.11 -9.78
C ASP A 203 10.27 -2.72 -9.98
N ALA A 204 11.33 -2.61 -10.78
CA ALA A 204 12.04 -1.36 -11.01
C ALA A 204 11.12 -0.24 -11.54
N THR A 205 10.07 -0.60 -12.29
CA THR A 205 9.11 0.38 -12.82
C THR A 205 8.22 0.92 -11.70
N ALA A 206 7.66 0.01 -10.89
CA ALA A 206 6.83 0.40 -9.76
C ALA A 206 7.65 1.18 -8.72
N GLU A 207 8.85 0.72 -8.41
CA GLU A 207 9.80 1.38 -7.52
C GLU A 207 10.08 2.81 -7.98
N THR A 208 10.40 3.01 -9.26
CA THR A 208 10.59 4.35 -9.84
C THR A 208 9.34 5.21 -9.63
N ILE A 209 8.15 4.70 -9.92
CA ILE A 209 6.89 5.45 -9.76
C ILE A 209 6.65 5.84 -8.29
N PHE A 210 6.88 4.93 -7.34
CA PHE A 210 6.77 5.25 -5.91
C PHE A 210 7.81 6.28 -5.47
N GLN A 211 9.05 6.19 -5.98
CA GLN A 211 10.11 7.16 -5.71
C GLN A 211 9.81 8.55 -6.29
N TRP A 212 9.14 8.65 -7.43
CA TRP A 212 8.63 9.94 -7.92
C TRP A 212 7.52 10.47 -7.01
N PHE A 213 6.60 9.59 -6.63
CA PHE A 213 5.43 9.95 -5.84
C PHE A 213 5.78 10.43 -4.42
N GLN A 214 6.76 9.81 -3.76
CA GLN A 214 7.19 10.20 -2.41
C GLN A 214 7.72 11.64 -2.33
N TRP A 215 8.31 12.16 -3.40
CA TRP A 215 8.82 13.53 -3.43
C TRP A 215 7.73 14.51 -3.87
N LEU A 216 6.99 14.14 -4.91
CA LEU A 216 5.96 15.01 -5.48
C LEU A 216 4.85 15.33 -4.48
N LEU A 217 4.46 14.36 -3.65
CA LEU A 217 3.33 14.48 -2.73
C LEU A 217 3.57 15.51 -1.59
N PRO A 218 4.71 15.50 -0.86
CA PRO A 218 5.07 16.57 0.07
C PRO A 218 5.24 17.94 -0.59
N PHE A 219 5.88 18.02 -1.76
CA PHE A 219 6.08 19.30 -2.45
C PHE A 219 4.75 19.92 -2.88
N ALA A 220 3.83 19.13 -3.43
CA ALA A 220 2.49 19.60 -3.79
C ALA A 220 1.72 20.09 -2.56
N ALA A 221 1.80 19.37 -1.44
CA ALA A 221 1.11 19.76 -0.20
C ALA A 221 1.68 21.03 0.44
N ILE A 222 3.00 21.16 0.50
CA ILE A 222 3.67 22.38 0.99
C ILE A 222 3.32 23.56 0.07
N GLY A 223 3.36 23.35 -1.24
CA GLY A 223 2.95 24.33 -2.24
C GLY A 223 1.52 24.82 -2.02
N LEU A 224 0.59 23.90 -1.83
CA LEU A 224 -0.81 24.20 -1.55
C LEU A 224 -1.00 25.01 -0.26
N LEU A 225 -0.24 24.68 0.78
CA LEU A 225 -0.28 25.40 2.06
C LEU A 225 0.25 26.84 1.92
N LEU A 226 1.26 27.08 1.08
CA LEU A 226 1.94 28.37 0.96
C LEU A 226 1.27 29.33 -0.04
N LEU A 227 0.46 28.83 -0.97
CA LEU A 227 -0.27 29.63 -1.97
C LEU A 227 -0.98 30.89 -1.41
N PRO A 228 -1.65 30.86 -0.24
CA PRO A 228 -2.37 32.01 0.29
C PRO A 228 -1.49 33.12 0.90
N THR A 229 -0.20 32.86 1.16
CA THR A 229 0.61 33.74 2.03
C THR A 229 1.05 35.06 1.38
N GLY A 230 0.96 35.20 0.06
CA GLY A 230 1.19 36.46 -0.69
C GLY A 230 2.60 37.07 -0.66
N SER A 231 3.49 36.61 0.25
CA SER A 231 4.88 37.06 0.40
C SER A 231 5.73 36.72 -0.83
N ILE A 232 6.89 37.38 -1.05
CA ILE A 232 7.81 37.01 -2.16
C ILE A 232 8.21 35.53 -2.08
N TRP A 233 8.53 35.06 -0.88
CA TRP A 233 8.80 33.65 -0.63
C TRP A 233 7.56 32.78 -0.86
N GLY A 234 6.38 33.27 -0.51
CA GLY A 234 5.09 32.65 -0.80
C GLY A 234 4.75 32.59 -2.30
N ARG A 235 5.16 33.58 -3.10
CA ARG A 235 4.99 33.59 -4.56
C ARG A 235 5.94 32.63 -5.23
N LEU A 236 7.21 32.58 -4.82
CA LEU A 236 8.18 31.62 -5.34
C LEU A 236 7.81 30.19 -4.95
N ALA A 237 7.49 29.96 -3.68
CA ALA A 237 7.01 28.68 -3.19
C ALA A 237 5.64 28.32 -3.79
N GLY A 238 4.80 29.31 -4.08
CA GLY A 238 3.53 29.16 -4.78
C GLY A 238 3.72 28.77 -6.25
N LEU A 239 4.77 29.25 -6.92
CA LEU A 239 5.12 28.83 -8.28
C LEU A 239 5.62 27.39 -8.31
N ILE A 240 6.57 27.04 -7.43
CA ILE A 240 7.05 25.65 -7.25
C ILE A 240 5.89 24.74 -6.87
N GLY A 241 5.04 25.22 -5.95
CA GLY A 241 3.83 24.57 -5.52
C GLY A 241 2.83 24.37 -6.65
N ALA A 242 2.63 25.37 -7.52
CA ALA A 242 1.74 25.27 -8.67
C ALA A 242 2.26 24.24 -9.67
N VAL A 243 3.57 24.23 -9.96
CA VAL A 243 4.17 23.19 -10.81
C VAL A 243 3.99 21.81 -10.18
N ALA A 244 4.24 21.67 -8.87
CA ALA A 244 4.04 20.42 -8.15
C ALA A 244 2.56 19.99 -8.15
N VAL A 245 1.62 20.92 -7.96
CA VAL A 245 0.16 20.68 -8.02
C VAL A 245 -0.28 20.27 -9.43
N LEU A 246 0.35 20.79 -10.49
CA LEU A 246 0.07 20.39 -11.87
C LEU A 246 0.68 19.02 -12.21
N ALA A 247 1.88 18.72 -11.69
CA ALA A 247 2.52 17.43 -11.88
C ALA A 247 1.89 16.33 -11.01
N PHE A 248 1.31 16.69 -9.86
CA PHE A 248 0.73 15.76 -8.89
C PHE A 248 -0.36 14.83 -9.47
N PRO A 249 -1.34 15.32 -10.25
CA PRO A 249 -2.28 14.47 -10.98
C PRO A 249 -1.59 13.41 -11.84
N ILE A 250 -0.53 13.79 -12.55
CA ILE A 250 0.22 12.86 -13.41
C ILE A 250 0.84 11.75 -12.56
N GLY A 251 1.47 12.10 -11.43
CA GLY A 251 2.04 11.12 -10.49
C GLY A 251 0.99 10.15 -9.92
N VAL A 252 -0.17 10.65 -9.50
CA VAL A 252 -1.27 9.81 -8.99
C VAL A 252 -1.82 8.88 -10.08
N LEU A 253 -1.94 9.37 -11.32
CA LEU A 253 -2.41 8.57 -12.46
C LEU A 253 -1.39 7.48 -12.84
N MET A 254 -0.11 7.80 -12.84
CA MET A 254 0.96 6.81 -13.06
C MET A 254 0.95 5.73 -11.97
N LEU A 255 0.78 6.12 -10.70
CA LEU A 255 0.63 5.18 -9.59
C LEU A 255 -0.59 4.27 -9.78
N ALA A 256 -1.75 4.84 -10.11
CA ALA A 256 -2.96 4.07 -10.36
C ALA A 256 -2.80 3.10 -11.54
N GLY A 257 -2.18 3.53 -12.63
CA GLY A 257 -1.90 2.70 -13.80
C GLY A 257 -0.95 1.55 -13.48
N SER A 258 0.14 1.81 -12.74
CA SER A 258 1.10 0.78 -12.31
C SER A 258 0.45 -0.27 -11.42
N VAL A 259 -0.25 0.17 -10.35
CA VAL A 259 -0.93 -0.73 -9.42
C VAL A 259 -2.01 -1.56 -10.13
N TRP A 260 -2.74 -0.95 -11.07
CA TRP A 260 -3.72 -1.65 -11.90
C TRP A 260 -3.06 -2.74 -12.75
N LEU A 261 -1.98 -2.42 -13.46
CA LEU A 261 -1.25 -3.37 -14.30
C LEU A 261 -0.66 -4.53 -13.47
N SER A 262 -0.07 -4.24 -12.31
CA SER A 262 0.39 -5.26 -11.38
C SER A 262 -0.76 -6.17 -10.90
N GLY A 263 -1.95 -5.61 -10.69
CA GLY A 263 -3.16 -6.36 -10.39
C GLY A 263 -3.54 -7.33 -11.51
N ILE A 264 -3.49 -6.90 -12.77
CA ILE A 264 -3.76 -7.76 -13.94
C ILE A 264 -2.72 -8.88 -14.02
N HIS A 265 -1.43 -8.58 -13.89
CA HIS A 265 -0.38 -9.58 -13.93
C HIS A 265 -0.51 -10.62 -12.80
N HIS A 266 -0.91 -10.20 -11.61
CA HIS A 266 -1.18 -11.12 -10.50
C HIS A 266 -2.33 -12.08 -10.83
N LEU A 267 -3.43 -11.57 -11.40
CA LEU A 267 -4.56 -12.40 -11.83
C LEU A 267 -4.14 -13.40 -12.91
N GLU A 268 -3.35 -12.97 -13.88
CA GLU A 268 -2.82 -13.83 -14.93
C GLU A 268 -1.89 -14.90 -14.37
N HIS A 269 -0.97 -14.53 -13.47
CA HIS A 269 -0.06 -15.47 -12.81
C HIS A 269 -0.84 -16.53 -12.02
N THR A 270 -1.82 -16.10 -11.22
CA THR A 270 -2.68 -17.02 -10.46
C THR A 270 -3.44 -17.97 -11.37
N ALA A 271 -3.92 -17.49 -12.53
CA ALA A 271 -4.58 -18.32 -13.53
C ALA A 271 -3.61 -19.34 -14.16
N ARG A 272 -2.37 -18.94 -14.48
CA ARG A 272 -1.31 -19.81 -15.00
C ARG A 272 -0.92 -20.88 -14.00
N GLU A 273 -0.72 -20.53 -12.73
CA GLU A 273 -0.44 -21.49 -11.65
C GLU A 273 -1.57 -22.48 -11.47
N THR A 274 -2.83 -22.01 -11.44
CA THR A 274 -4.00 -22.89 -11.34
C THR A 274 -4.04 -23.89 -12.50
N ARG A 275 -3.73 -23.46 -13.72
CA ARG A 275 -3.60 -24.34 -14.89
C ARG A 275 -2.46 -25.34 -14.71
N ARG A 276 -1.30 -24.92 -14.20
CA ARG A 276 -0.14 -25.78 -13.93
C ARG A 276 -0.46 -26.85 -12.87
N TYR A 277 -1.10 -26.47 -11.77
CA TYR A 277 -1.56 -27.40 -10.73
C TYR A 277 -2.57 -28.41 -11.26
N ARG A 278 -3.53 -27.97 -12.10
CA ARG A 278 -4.48 -28.88 -12.76
C ARG A 278 -3.78 -29.89 -13.66
N ARG A 279 -2.80 -29.46 -14.48
CA ARG A 279 -2.01 -30.35 -15.34
C ARG A 279 -1.19 -31.35 -14.53
N LEU A 280 -0.50 -30.88 -13.50
CA LEU A 280 0.30 -31.75 -12.62
C LEU A 280 -0.56 -32.79 -11.93
N ARG A 281 -1.72 -32.39 -11.40
CA ARG A 281 -2.69 -33.30 -10.78
C ARG A 281 -3.23 -34.33 -11.77
N ALA A 282 -3.58 -33.91 -12.99
CA ALA A 282 -4.02 -34.83 -14.03
C ALA A 282 -2.92 -35.85 -14.39
N HIS A 283 -1.67 -35.41 -14.45
CA HIS A 283 -0.53 -36.28 -14.72
C HIS A 283 -0.28 -37.30 -13.60
N LEU A 284 -0.30 -36.87 -12.34
CA LEU A 284 -0.16 -37.77 -11.19
C LEU A 284 -1.30 -38.79 -11.13
N ASN A 285 -2.54 -38.37 -11.36
CA ASN A 285 -3.68 -39.28 -11.43
C ASN A 285 -3.51 -40.32 -12.55
N ALA A 286 -2.97 -39.92 -13.71
CA ALA A 286 -2.71 -40.84 -14.80
C ALA A 286 -1.60 -41.86 -14.48
N ILE A 287 -0.55 -41.45 -13.75
CA ILE A 287 0.50 -42.36 -13.26
C ILE A 287 -0.08 -43.35 -12.26
N SER A 288 -0.84 -42.89 -11.27
CA SER A 288 -1.49 -43.75 -10.27
C SER A 288 -2.47 -44.74 -10.91
N ALA A 289 -3.23 -44.33 -11.93
CA ALA A 289 -4.12 -45.23 -12.65
C ALA A 289 -3.35 -46.33 -13.40
N ARG A 290 -2.19 -46.00 -14.00
CA ARG A 290 -1.34 -46.96 -14.69
C ARG A 290 -0.67 -47.95 -13.72
N SER A 291 -0.21 -47.49 -12.56
CA SER A 291 0.37 -48.40 -11.56
C SER A 291 -0.67 -49.38 -11.02
N MET A 292 -1.90 -48.92 -10.76
CA MET A 292 -2.99 -49.80 -10.31
C MET A 292 -3.38 -50.85 -11.35
N ALA A 293 -3.41 -50.46 -12.63
CA ALA A 293 -3.68 -51.40 -13.72
C ALA A 293 -2.58 -52.47 -13.85
N ALA A 294 -1.31 -52.11 -13.59
CA ALA A 294 -0.19 -53.06 -13.64
C ALA A 294 -0.23 -54.08 -12.49
N ASP A 295 -0.68 -53.68 -11.30
CA ASP A 295 -0.72 -54.54 -10.10
C ASP A 295 -1.98 -55.42 -10.01
N GLY A 296 -2.88 -55.39 -11.01
CA GLY A 296 -4.18 -56.08 -10.95
C GLY A 296 -5.14 -55.52 -9.88
N GLY A 297 -4.82 -54.34 -9.31
CA GLY A 297 -5.59 -53.69 -8.28
C GLY A 297 -6.83 -52.98 -8.84
N GLN A 298 -7.99 -53.24 -8.26
CA GLN A 298 -9.22 -52.52 -8.57
C GLN A 298 -9.03 -51.02 -8.23
N PRO A 299 -9.42 -50.08 -9.11
CA PRO A 299 -9.19 -48.66 -8.88
C PRO A 299 -9.92 -48.21 -7.60
N PRO A 300 -9.30 -47.35 -6.76
CA PRO A 300 -9.96 -46.83 -5.59
C PRO A 300 -11.22 -46.07 -6.01
N PRO A 301 -12.32 -46.16 -5.24
CA PRO A 301 -13.54 -45.41 -5.53
C PRO A 301 -13.17 -43.94 -5.67
N SER A 302 -13.68 -43.28 -6.70
CA SER A 302 -13.37 -41.88 -7.02
C SER A 302 -13.79 -40.99 -5.84
N GLY A 303 -12.86 -40.79 -4.90
CA GLY A 303 -13.07 -39.92 -3.76
C GLY A 303 -13.40 -38.54 -4.28
N LYS A 304 -14.53 -37.97 -3.83
CA LYS A 304 -14.93 -36.61 -4.19
C LYS A 304 -13.71 -35.69 -4.00
N PRO A 305 -13.39 -34.84 -4.98
CA PRO A 305 -12.20 -34.01 -4.92
C PRO A 305 -12.24 -33.20 -3.64
N VAL A 306 -11.30 -33.46 -2.73
CA VAL A 306 -11.10 -32.61 -1.55
C VAL A 306 -10.76 -31.23 -2.11
N PRO A 307 -11.61 -30.21 -1.88
CA PRO A 307 -11.35 -28.89 -2.39
C PRO A 307 -10.02 -28.41 -1.80
N PRO A 308 -9.19 -27.69 -2.56
CA PRO A 308 -7.96 -27.12 -2.01
C PRO A 308 -8.34 -26.35 -0.76
N ARG A 309 -7.75 -26.75 0.37
CA ARG A 309 -7.94 -26.09 1.66
C ARG A 309 -7.61 -24.62 1.44
N ARG A 310 -8.61 -23.74 1.43
CA ARG A 310 -8.39 -22.29 1.29
C ARG A 310 -7.46 -21.91 2.44
N ARG A 311 -6.22 -21.55 2.13
CA ARG A 311 -5.34 -20.90 3.11
C ARG A 311 -5.98 -19.53 3.36
N GLY A 312 -6.58 -19.39 4.54
CA GLY A 312 -7.16 -18.14 5.03
C GLY A 312 -6.06 -17.15 5.38
#